data_AF-A0A920Q4S8-F1
#
_entry.id   AF-A0A920Q4S8-F1
#
_cell.length_a   1.000
_cell.length_b   1.000
_cell.length_c   1.000
_cell.angle_alpha   90.00
_cell.angle_beta   90.00
_cell.angle_gamma   90.00
#
_symmetry.space_group_name_H-M   'P 1'
#
loop_
_entity.id
_entity.type
_entity.pdbx_description
1 polymer ?
#
loop_
_entity_poly.entity_id
_entity_poly.type
_entity_poly.pdbx_seq_one_letter_code
_entity_poly.pdbx_strand_id
1 'polypeptide(L)'
;MQRADNGNDVRAAVTLVSAWVAQLSRDIDLDPTLVGTRSDIEDLVRGVADAKMTTGWRHQVVGGPVDDLLSGRAALAFDGRGGLLLEPRSF
;
A
#
# COMPACT_ATOMS: atom_id res chain seq x y z
N MET A 1 -1.20 17.14 5.96
CA MET A 1 -2.17 16.61 4.98
C MET A 1 -2.97 15.54 5.69
N GLN A 2 -4.27 15.79 5.88
CA GLN A 2 -5.17 14.93 6.67
C GLN A 2 -5.36 13.61 5.91
N ARG A 3 -4.72 12.54 6.37
CA ARG A 3 -4.83 11.20 5.78
C ARG A 3 -6.29 10.73 5.93
N ALA A 4 -6.89 10.23 4.84
CA ALA A 4 -8.26 9.73 4.70
C ALA A 4 -9.12 9.76 6.00
N ASP A 5 -9.81 10.88 6.25
CA ASP A 5 -10.49 11.13 7.54
C ASP A 5 -11.92 10.57 7.62
N ASN A 6 -12.43 9.96 6.53
CA ASN A 6 -13.73 9.30 6.49
C ASN A 6 -13.58 7.77 6.54
N GLY A 7 -14.36 7.10 7.40
CA GLY A 7 -14.27 5.64 7.59
C GLY A 7 -14.53 4.79 6.34
N ASN A 8 -15.26 5.32 5.35
CA ASN A 8 -15.45 4.66 4.05
C ASN A 8 -14.19 4.74 3.17
N ASP A 9 -13.47 5.87 3.21
CA ASP A 9 -12.25 6.07 2.42
C ASP A 9 -11.13 5.17 2.92
N VAL A 10 -11.02 5.00 4.25
CA VAL A 10 -10.07 4.07 4.87
C VAL A 10 -10.33 2.63 4.43
N ARG A 11 -11.60 2.19 4.39
CA ARG A 11 -11.94 0.82 3.98
C ARG A 11 -11.57 0.54 2.53
N ALA A 12 -11.86 1.49 1.64
CA ALA A 12 -11.49 1.40 0.23
C ALA A 12 -9.97 1.36 0.06
N ALA A 13 -9.25 2.27 0.71
CA ALA A 13 -7.79 2.33 0.69
C ALA A 13 -7.15 1.01 1.18
N VAL A 14 -7.57 0.50 2.33
CA VAL A 14 -7.08 -0.78 2.87
C VAL A 14 -7.33 -1.93 1.90
N THR A 15 -8.47 -1.94 1.21
CA THR A 15 -8.80 -2.98 0.23
C THR A 15 -7.84 -2.93 -0.96
N LEU A 16 -7.61 -1.75 -1.54
CA LEU A 16 -6.69 -1.58 -2.67
C LEU A 16 -5.25 -1.93 -2.29
N VAL A 17 -4.78 -1.43 -1.14
CA VAL A 17 -3.43 -1.73 -0.64
C VAL A 17 -3.27 -3.22 -0.36
N SER A 18 -4.27 -3.87 0.23
CA SER A 18 -4.22 -5.32 0.49
C SER A 18 -4.11 -6.14 -0.80
N ALA A 19 -4.88 -5.77 -1.82
CA ALA A 19 -4.85 -6.45 -3.11
C ALA A 19 -3.47 -6.30 -3.78
N TRP A 20 -2.90 -5.10 -3.76
CA TRP A 20 -1.57 -4.83 -4.30
C TRP A 20 -0.47 -5.55 -3.51
N VAL A 21 -0.46 -5.48 -2.18
CA VAL A 21 0.53 -6.17 -1.32
C VAL A 21 0.50 -7.69 -1.53
N ALA A 22 -0.69 -8.27 -1.68
CA ALA A 22 -0.83 -9.70 -1.96
C ALA A 22 -0.16 -10.09 -3.28
N GLN A 23 -0.20 -9.22 -4.29
CA GLN A 23 0.52 -9.46 -5.53
C GLN A 23 2.02 -9.19 -5.42
N LEU A 24 2.41 -8.05 -4.85
CA LEU A 24 3.82 -7.72 -4.63
C LEU A 24 4.56 -8.87 -3.92
N SER A 25 3.92 -9.49 -2.92
CA SER A 25 4.46 -10.64 -2.19
C SER A 25 4.77 -11.82 -3.11
N ARG A 26 3.91 -12.09 -4.11
CA ARG A 26 4.16 -13.10 -5.14
C ARG A 26 5.28 -12.68 -6.09
N ASP A 27 5.33 -11.41 -6.46
CA ASP A 27 6.32 -10.87 -7.40
C ASP A 27 7.75 -10.90 -6.81
N ILE A 28 7.89 -10.75 -5.50
CA ILE A 28 9.17 -10.79 -4.78
C ILE A 28 9.47 -12.13 -4.08
N ASP A 29 8.64 -13.16 -4.30
CA ASP A 29 8.74 -14.49 -3.67
C ASP A 29 8.86 -14.44 -2.14
N LEU A 30 8.00 -13.65 -1.49
CA LEU A 30 7.94 -13.53 -0.04
C LEU A 30 6.57 -13.93 0.50
N ASP A 31 6.56 -14.62 1.64
CA ASP A 31 5.31 -14.88 2.36
C ASP A 31 4.60 -13.56 2.70
N PRO A 32 3.32 -13.37 2.32
CA PRO A 32 2.59 -12.13 2.59
C PRO A 32 2.56 -11.73 4.06
N THR A 33 2.58 -12.69 4.98
CA THR A 33 2.60 -12.43 6.43
C THR A 33 3.93 -11.85 6.90
N LEU A 34 5.03 -12.09 6.18
CA LEU A 34 6.33 -11.46 6.43
C LEU A 34 6.36 -10.02 5.93
N VAL A 35 5.63 -9.70 4.85
CA VAL A 35 5.44 -8.32 4.38
C VAL A 35 4.64 -7.54 5.41
N GLY A 36 3.47 -8.06 5.80
CA GLY A 36 2.69 -7.58 6.93
C GLY A 36 1.24 -8.06 6.91
N THR A 37 0.57 -7.87 8.03
CA THR A 37 -0.82 -8.27 8.23
C THR A 37 -1.79 -7.19 7.73
N ARG A 38 -3.08 -7.53 7.68
CA ARG A 38 -4.15 -6.55 7.45
C ARG A 38 -4.11 -5.41 8.48
N SER A 39 -3.84 -5.70 9.75
CA SER A 39 -3.75 -4.67 10.80
C SER A 39 -2.61 -3.70 10.52
N ASP A 40 -1.46 -4.21 10.06
CA ASP A 40 -0.31 -3.36 9.71
C ASP A 40 -0.64 -2.43 8.52
N ILE A 41 -1.46 -2.89 7.56
CA ILE A 41 -1.97 -2.07 6.44
C ILE A 41 -2.94 -1.00 6.95
N GLU A 42 -3.83 -1.35 7.88
CA GLU A 42 -4.77 -0.39 8.49
C GLU A 42 -4.01 0.72 9.24
N ASP A 43 -2.97 0.37 9.99
CA ASP A 43 -2.11 1.32 10.68
C ASP A 43 -1.38 2.25 9.70
N LEU A 44 -0.86 1.70 8.60
CA LEU A 44 -0.22 2.48 7.53
C LEU A 44 -1.20 3.48 6.89
N VAL A 45 -2.40 3.02 6.50
CA VAL A 45 -3.43 3.87 5.87
C VAL A 45 -3.89 4.99 6.81
N ARG A 46 -4.04 4.69 8.11
CA ARG A 46 -4.40 5.67 9.14
C ARG A 46 -3.24 6.59 9.51
N GLY A 47 -2.02 6.26 9.09
CA GLY A 47 -0.83 7.02 9.40
C GLY A 47 -0.40 6.95 10.87
N VAL A 48 -0.62 5.79 11.50
CA VAL A 48 -0.14 5.53 12.86
C VAL A 48 1.38 5.71 12.91
N ALA A 49 1.85 6.48 13.89
CA ALA A 49 3.27 6.71 14.10
C ALA A 49 4.00 5.38 14.35
N ASP A 50 5.18 5.22 13.77
CA ASP A 50 6.06 4.05 13.94
C ASP A 50 5.43 2.69 13.56
N ALA A 51 4.33 2.69 12.78
CA ALA A 51 3.76 1.45 12.25
C ALA A 51 4.82 0.66 11.46
N LYS A 52 4.79 -0.69 11.51
CA LYS A 52 5.86 -1.56 10.96
C LYS A 52 6.23 -1.28 9.51
N MET A 53 5.29 -0.80 8.69
CA MET A 53 5.51 -0.50 7.27
C MET A 53 6.05 0.91 7.02
N THR A 54 6.23 1.74 8.05
CA THR A 54 6.72 3.12 7.91
C THR A 54 8.24 3.25 7.99
N THR A 55 8.95 2.17 8.35
CA THR A 55 10.41 2.16 8.47
C THR A 55 11.05 0.91 7.86
N GLY A 56 12.38 0.96 7.69
CA GLY A 56 13.19 -0.16 7.23
C GLY A 56 12.84 -0.68 5.84
N TRP A 57 13.14 -1.96 5.58
CA TRP A 57 12.93 -2.57 4.27
C TRP A 57 11.45 -2.62 3.87
N ARG A 58 10.52 -2.81 4.83
CA ARG A 58 9.07 -2.80 4.56
C ARG A 58 8.60 -1.45 4.04
N HIS A 59 9.18 -0.36 4.52
CA HIS A 59 8.90 0.95 3.96
C HIS A 59 9.38 1.06 2.51
N GLN A 60 10.58 0.56 2.22
CA GLN A 60 11.12 0.61 0.86
C GLN A 60 10.26 -0.16 -0.15
N VAL A 61 9.69 -1.31 0.25
CA VAL A 61 8.91 -2.15 -0.65
C VAL A 61 7.40 -1.90 -0.63
N VAL A 62 6.83 -1.48 0.51
CA VAL A 62 5.38 -1.28 0.70
C VAL A 62 5.06 0.13 1.14
N GLY A 63 5.64 0.59 2.24
CA GLY A 63 5.25 1.86 2.87
C GLY A 63 5.36 3.07 1.94
N GLY A 64 6.49 3.23 1.28
CA GLY A 64 6.77 4.31 0.34
C GLY A 64 5.82 4.30 -0.86
N PRO A 65 5.70 3.18 -1.60
CA PRO A 65 4.74 3.09 -2.69
C PRO A 65 3.28 3.32 -2.27
N VAL A 66 2.87 2.85 -1.09
CA VAL A 66 1.54 3.12 -0.54
C VAL A 66 1.38 4.59 -0.17
N ASP A 67 2.40 5.22 0.39
CA ASP A 67 2.39 6.67 0.66
C ASP A 67 2.27 7.47 -0.63
N ASP A 68 2.95 7.07 -1.72
CA ASP A 68 2.80 7.67 -3.04
C ASP A 68 1.37 7.49 -3.58
N LEU A 69 0.78 6.30 -3.43
CA LEU A 69 -0.60 6.03 -3.83
C LEU A 69 -1.59 6.91 -3.05
N LEU A 70 -1.51 6.90 -1.71
CA LEU A 70 -2.43 7.62 -0.83
C LEU A 70 -2.28 9.16 -0.93
N SER A 71 -1.10 9.64 -1.28
CA SER A 71 -0.85 11.07 -1.54
C SER A 71 -1.21 11.52 -2.95
N GLY A 72 -1.61 10.59 -3.82
CA GLY A 72 -1.94 10.89 -5.21
C GLY A 72 -0.72 11.13 -6.11
N ARG A 73 0.48 10.72 -5.69
CA ARG A 73 1.69 10.70 -6.53
C ARG A 73 1.81 9.43 -7.37
N ALA A 74 1.06 8.38 -7.03
CA ALA A 74 0.96 7.16 -7.82
C ALA A 74 -0.51 6.80 -8.10
N ALA A 75 -0.73 5.92 -9.08
CA ALA A 75 -2.01 5.31 -9.38
C ALA A 75 -1.86 3.77 -9.41
N LEU A 76 -2.85 3.08 -8.88
CA LEU A 76 -2.98 1.63 -9.03
C LEU A 76 -3.68 1.32 -10.35
N ALA A 77 -3.06 0.51 -11.20
CA ALA A 77 -3.59 0.12 -12.49
C ALA A 77 -3.43 -1.39 -12.72
N PHE A 78 -4.21 -1.94 -13.65
CA PHE A 78 -3.94 -3.26 -14.19
C PHE A 78 -2.80 -3.21 -15.21
N ASP A 79 -1.93 -4.20 -15.19
CA ASP A 79 -0.75 -4.31 -16.06
C ASP A 79 -1.04 -4.84 -17.48
N GLY A 80 -2.32 -5.12 -17.80
CA GLY A 80 -2.74 -5.73 -19.06
C GLY A 80 -2.53 -7.24 -19.16
N ARG A 81 -1.96 -7.88 -18.13
CA ARG A 81 -1.75 -9.34 -17.99
C ARG A 81 -2.54 -9.95 -16.83
N GLY A 82 -3.38 -9.13 -16.17
CA GLY A 82 -4.19 -9.53 -15.02
C GLY A 82 -3.54 -9.26 -13.67
N GLY A 83 -2.35 -8.66 -13.66
CA GLY A 83 -1.68 -8.15 -12.47
C GLY A 83 -1.99 -6.67 -12.21
N LEU A 84 -1.61 -6.22 -11.03
CA LEU A 84 -1.68 -4.85 -10.53
C LEU A 84 -0.29 -4.23 -10.50
N LEU A 85 -0.18 -2.95 -10.82
CA LEU A 85 1.05 -2.20 -10.68
C LEU A 85 0.76 -0.79 -10.16
N LEU A 86 1.78 -0.17 -9.57
CA LEU A 86 1.74 1.23 -9.19
C LEU A 86 2.53 2.03 -10.23
N GLU A 87 1.84 2.95 -10.90
CA GLU A 87 2.47 3.89 -11.83
C GLU A 87 2.65 5.25 -11.17
N PRO A 88 3.82 5.89 -11.31
CA PRO A 88 3.98 7.30 -10.99
C PRO A 88 3.01 8.16 -11.79
N ARG A 89 2.33 9.10 -11.14
CA ARG A 89 1.51 10.09 -11.82
C ARG A 89 2.41 11.21 -12.33
N SER A 90 2.67 11.19 -13.63
CA SER A 90 3.29 12.32 -14.32
C SER A 90 2.19 13.35 -14.63
N PHE A 91 2.39 14.58 -14.19
CA PHE A 91 1.53 15.72 -14.52
C PHE A 91 2.11 16.52 -15.67
#